data_AF-A0A3N5SVK5-F1
#
_entry.id   AF-A0A3N5SVK5-F1
#
_cell.length_a   1.000
_cell.length_b   1.000
_cell.length_c   1.000
_cell.angle_alpha   90.00
_cell.angle_beta   90.00
_cell.angle_gamma   90.00
#
_symmetry.space_group_name_H-M   'P 1'
#
loop_
_entity.id
_entity.type
_entity.pdbx_description
1 polymer ?
#
loop_
_entity_poly.entity_id
_entity_poly.type
_entity_poly.pdbx_seq_one_letter_code
_entity_poly.pdbx_strand_id
1 'polypeptide(L)'
;HLDIKLTFEDLRDAGLPLGSGVVMVFDETRDMRDVLKRLGHFFAHESCGKCYPCQMGTQRQKEILDRIAAGSILDGDLIRLQDVGWTMTDASLCGLGQTAASAVLSAIKLWPEMFGRIKAEG
;
A
#
# COMPACT_ATOMS: atom_id res chain seq x y z
N HIS A 1 5.66 -5.73 15.90
CA HIS A 1 5.82 -7.18 16.06
C HIS A 1 7.31 -7.52 15.93
N LEU A 2 8.07 -7.59 17.03
CA LEU A 2 9.51 -7.90 16.97
C LEU A 2 9.84 -9.33 17.45
N ASP A 3 8.97 -9.93 18.26
CA ASP A 3 9.22 -11.24 18.88
C ASP A 3 8.62 -12.43 18.10
N ILE A 4 7.97 -12.16 16.96
CA ILE A 4 7.37 -13.19 16.12
C ILE A 4 8.49 -13.89 15.34
N LYS A 5 8.54 -15.22 15.41
CA LYS A 5 9.49 -16.01 14.62
C LYS A 5 9.16 -15.90 13.14
N LEU A 6 10.18 -15.81 12.29
CA LEU A 6 10.03 -15.75 10.84
C LEU A 6 9.76 -17.13 10.23
N THR A 7 8.67 -17.78 10.66
CA THR A 7 8.15 -19.04 10.08
C THR A 7 6.85 -18.75 9.33
N PHE A 8 6.43 -19.66 8.44
CA PHE A 8 5.16 -19.49 7.72
C PHE A 8 3.97 -19.53 8.67
N GLU A 9 4.01 -20.42 9.65
CA GLU A 9 2.96 -20.63 10.64
C GLU A 9 2.80 -19.42 11.56
N ASP A 10 3.90 -18.98 12.19
CA ASP A 10 3.86 -17.89 13.18
C ASP A 10 3.44 -16.56 12.55
N LEU A 11 3.87 -16.29 11.30
CA LEU A 11 3.49 -15.06 10.58
C LEU A 11 2.05 -15.12 10.07
N ARG A 12 1.59 -16.27 9.57
CA ARG A 12 0.20 -16.45 9.14
C ARG A 12 -0.77 -16.21 10.30
N ASP A 13 -0.47 -16.76 11.47
CA ASP A 13 -1.30 -16.60 12.67
C ASP A 13 -1.33 -15.13 13.15
N ALA A 14 -0.29 -14.35 12.82
CA ALA A 14 -0.24 -12.90 13.02
C ALA A 14 -0.87 -12.07 11.89
N GLY A 15 -1.38 -12.69 10.83
CA GLY A 15 -1.94 -12.02 9.66
C GLY A 15 -0.88 -11.31 8.79
N LEU A 16 0.36 -11.79 8.82
CA LEU A 16 1.49 -11.25 8.06
C LEU A 16 1.93 -12.25 6.98
N PRO A 17 2.25 -11.78 5.75
CA PRO A 17 2.79 -12.66 4.71
C PRO A 17 4.29 -12.92 4.92
N LEU A 18 4.75 -14.14 4.60
CA LEU A 18 6.17 -14.47 4.47
C LEU A 18 6.51 -14.66 2.98
N GLY A 19 7.18 -13.66 2.40
CA GLY A 19 7.69 -13.69 1.02
C GLY A 19 9.10 -14.27 0.94
N SER A 20 10.00 -13.57 0.24
CA SER A 20 11.42 -13.96 0.08
C SER A 20 12.27 -13.85 1.36
N GLY A 21 11.67 -13.60 2.52
CA GLY A 21 12.37 -13.37 3.79
C GLY A 21 13.11 -12.03 3.89
N VAL A 22 12.88 -11.11 2.94
CA VAL A 22 13.49 -9.77 2.97
C VAL A 22 12.81 -8.89 4.02
N VAL A 23 13.63 -8.26 4.87
CA VAL A 23 13.20 -7.28 5.87
C VAL A 23 13.81 -5.93 5.52
N MET A 24 12.96 -4.90 5.42
CA MET A 24 13.38 -3.52 5.18
C MET A 24 13.02 -2.68 6.40
N VAL A 25 14.01 -1.99 6.98
CA VAL A 25 13.88 -1.21 8.21
C VAL A 25 13.94 0.28 7.87
N PHE A 26 13.01 1.04 8.45
CA PHE A 26 12.96 2.50 8.36
C PHE A 26 12.94 3.08 9.78
N ASP A 27 13.66 4.17 10.00
CA ASP A 27 13.61 4.94 11.26
C ASP A 27 12.58 6.08 11.19
N GLU A 28 12.37 6.80 12.29
CA GLU A 28 11.44 7.93 12.33
C GLU A 28 11.83 9.14 11.46
N THR A 29 13.06 9.20 10.95
CA THR A 29 13.50 10.31 10.08
C THR A 29 13.04 10.12 8.64
N ARG A 30 12.56 8.92 8.28
CA ARG A 30 12.13 8.59 6.93
C ARG A 30 10.70 9.02 6.66
N ASP A 31 10.52 9.81 5.60
CA ASP A 31 9.18 10.12 5.09
C ASP A 31 8.54 8.88 4.42
N MET A 32 7.59 8.29 5.13
CA MET A 32 6.82 7.13 4.66
C MET A 32 5.89 7.46 3.48
N ARG A 33 5.52 8.72 3.26
CA ARG A 33 4.74 9.13 2.08
C ARG A 33 5.56 8.96 0.81
N ASP A 34 6.83 9.36 0.84
CA ASP A 34 7.76 9.16 -0.29
C ASP A 34 8.04 7.66 -0.52
N VAL A 35 8.14 6.86 0.55
CA VAL A 35 8.28 5.39 0.43
C VAL A 35 7.07 4.78 -0.28
N LEU A 36 5.85 5.10 0.17
CA LEU A 36 4.63 4.59 -0.46
C LEU A 36 4.48 5.07 -1.89
N LYS A 37 4.78 6.33 -2.18
CA LYS A 37 4.82 6.86 -3.55
C LYS A 37 5.73 6.01 -4.43
N ARG A 38 6.96 5.73 -4.01
CA ARG A 38 7.90 4.90 -4.78
C ARG A 38 7.37 3.49 -5.01
N LEU A 39 6.75 2.88 -4.00
CA LEU A 39 6.08 1.57 -4.15
C LEU A 39 4.93 1.63 -5.16
N GLY A 40 4.08 2.66 -5.10
CA GLY A 40 2.99 2.88 -6.05
C GLY A 40 3.48 3.01 -7.49
N HIS A 41 4.57 3.76 -7.72
CA HIS A 41 5.20 3.87 -9.03
C HIS A 41 5.76 2.53 -9.51
N PHE A 42 6.45 1.78 -8.64
CA PHE A 42 6.99 0.46 -8.95
C PHE A 42 5.89 -0.51 -9.40
N PHE A 43 4.83 -0.68 -8.61
CA PHE A 43 3.75 -1.61 -8.95
C PHE A 43 2.94 -1.18 -10.18
N ALA A 44 2.80 0.13 -10.42
CA ALA A 44 2.20 0.62 -11.65
C ALA A 44 3.07 0.29 -12.88
N HIS A 45 4.40 0.36 -12.75
CA HIS A 45 5.34 0.04 -13.82
C HIS A 45 5.43 -1.46 -14.11
N GLU A 46 5.47 -2.29 -13.06
CA GLU A 46 5.65 -3.75 -13.16
C GLU A 46 4.36 -4.52 -13.47
N SER A 47 3.21 -3.85 -13.48
CA SER A 47 1.96 -4.48 -13.87
C SER A 47 2.05 -5.01 -15.30
N CYS A 48 1.89 -6.33 -15.46
CA CYS A 48 1.92 -6.99 -16.77
C CYS A 48 0.68 -6.72 -17.65
N GLY A 49 -0.35 -6.04 -17.10
CA GLY A 49 -1.56 -5.65 -17.83
C GLY A 49 -2.60 -6.76 -18.07
N LYS A 50 -2.39 -7.98 -17.57
CA LYS A 50 -3.28 -9.13 -17.84
C LYS A 50 -4.63 -9.09 -17.11
N CYS A 51 -4.73 -8.41 -15.98
CA CYS A 51 -5.99 -8.30 -15.23
C CYS A 51 -6.29 -6.84 -14.90
N TYR A 52 -7.52 -6.39 -15.20
CA TYR A 52 -7.95 -5.02 -14.99
C TYR A 52 -7.87 -4.56 -13.53
N PRO A 53 -8.21 -5.38 -12.51
CA PRO A 53 -8.04 -4.99 -11.11
C PRO A 53 -6.61 -4.57 -10.80
N CYS A 54 -5.60 -5.34 -11.24
CA CYS A 54 -4.20 -4.97 -11.06
C CYS A 54 -3.80 -3.78 -11.93
N GLN A 55 -4.05 -3.84 -13.24
CA GLN A 55 -3.58 -2.81 -14.19
C GLN A 55 -4.10 -1.42 -13.85
N MET A 56 -5.41 -1.30 -13.63
CA MET A 56 -6.03 -0.03 -13.31
C MET A 56 -5.85 0.30 -11.83
N GLY A 57 -5.89 -0.70 -10.95
CA GLY A 57 -5.77 -0.49 -9.51
C GLY A 57 -4.42 0.09 -9.11
N THR A 58 -3.30 -0.46 -9.62
CA THR A 58 -1.96 0.08 -9.33
C THR A 58 -1.81 1.51 -9.85
N GLN A 59 -2.39 1.81 -11.02
CA GLN A 59 -2.39 3.16 -11.58
C GLN A 59 -3.18 4.14 -10.71
N ARG A 60 -4.35 3.74 -10.20
CA ARG A 60 -5.14 4.58 -9.27
C ARG A 60 -4.45 4.77 -7.93
N GLN A 61 -3.85 3.71 -7.38
CA GLN A 61 -3.06 3.81 -6.15
C GLN A 61 -1.90 4.79 -6.34
N LYS A 62 -1.12 4.66 -7.42
CA LYS A 62 -0.04 5.59 -7.77
C LYS A 62 -0.52 7.04 -7.79
N GLU A 63 -1.60 7.34 -8.51
CA GLU A 63 -2.15 8.70 -8.63
C GLU A 63 -2.55 9.30 -7.28
N ILE A 64 -3.17 8.50 -6.41
CA ILE A 64 -3.57 8.96 -5.07
C ILE A 64 -2.35 9.13 -4.17
N LEU A 65 -1.39 8.19 -4.21
CA LEU A 65 -0.16 8.27 -3.42
C LEU A 65 0.71 9.47 -3.84
N ASP A 66 0.73 9.83 -5.13
CA ASP A 66 1.36 11.06 -5.61
C ASP A 66 0.74 12.31 -4.97
N ARG A 67 -0.60 12.35 -4.84
CA ARG A 67 -1.31 13.45 -4.15
C ARG A 67 -1.03 13.47 -2.65
N ILE A 68 -1.00 12.32 -1.99
CA ILE A 68 -0.67 12.21 -0.57
C ILE A 68 0.74 12.73 -0.30
N ALA A 69 1.72 12.35 -1.11
CA ALA A 69 3.09 12.83 -0.99
C ALA A 69 3.21 14.35 -1.28
N ALA A 70 2.34 14.90 -2.14
CA ALA A 70 2.29 16.33 -2.45
C ALA A 70 1.43 17.16 -1.46
N GLY A 71 0.78 16.52 -0.47
CA GLY A 71 -0.14 17.20 0.45
C GLY A 71 -1.46 17.67 -0.20
N SER A 72 -1.82 17.14 -1.37
CA SER A 72 -2.99 17.54 -2.18
C SER A 72 -4.12 16.50 -2.18
N ILE A 73 -4.38 15.91 -1.02
CA ILE A 73 -5.38 14.83 -0.83
C ILE A 73 -6.79 15.33 -1.15
N LEU A 74 -7.51 14.58 -2.00
CA LEU A 74 -8.88 14.89 -2.40
C LEU A 74 -9.90 14.20 -1.49
N ASP A 75 -11.12 14.75 -1.47
CA ASP A 75 -12.24 14.10 -0.79
C ASP A 75 -12.50 12.72 -1.39
N GLY A 76 -12.55 11.72 -0.51
CA GLY A 76 -12.77 10.33 -0.86
C GLY A 76 -11.52 9.56 -1.33
N ASP A 77 -10.33 10.15 -1.35
CA ASP A 77 -9.10 9.43 -1.75
C ASP A 77 -8.83 8.21 -0.84
N LEU A 78 -9.04 8.34 0.47
CA LEU A 78 -8.94 7.21 1.40
C LEU A 78 -9.91 6.07 1.05
N ILE A 79 -11.18 6.41 0.81
CA ILE A 79 -12.22 5.43 0.46
C ILE A 79 -11.85 4.72 -0.85
N ARG A 80 -11.43 5.48 -1.86
CA ARG A 80 -10.99 4.93 -3.15
C ARG A 80 -9.79 4.00 -3.01
N LEU A 81 -8.81 4.34 -2.16
CA LEU A 81 -7.67 3.45 -1.90
C LEU A 81 -8.12 2.14 -1.27
N GLN A 82 -9.06 2.18 -0.32
CA GLN A 82 -9.61 0.98 0.31
C GLN A 82 -10.37 0.14 -0.71
N ASP A 83 -11.32 0.72 -1.45
CA ASP A 83 -12.13 0.00 -2.45
C ASP A 83 -11.26 -0.64 -3.53
N VAL A 84 -10.29 0.11 -4.06
CA VAL A 84 -9.32 -0.40 -5.04
C VAL A 84 -8.46 -1.50 -4.43
N GLY A 85 -7.97 -1.31 -3.21
CA GLY A 85 -7.15 -2.31 -2.51
C GLY A 85 -7.88 -3.64 -2.30
N TRP A 86 -9.14 -3.61 -1.85
CA TRP A 86 -9.95 -4.82 -1.70
C TRP A 86 -10.23 -5.49 -3.03
N THR A 87 -10.61 -4.70 -4.04
CA THR A 87 -10.83 -5.22 -5.41
C THR A 87 -9.57 -5.90 -5.98
N MET A 88 -8.40 -5.29 -5.78
CA MET A 88 -7.13 -5.87 -6.21
C MET A 88 -6.78 -7.14 -5.44
N THR A 89 -7.08 -7.20 -4.14
CA THR A 89 -6.83 -8.38 -3.31
C THR A 89 -7.65 -9.58 -3.79
N ASP A 90 -8.93 -9.37 -4.07
CA ASP A 90 -9.86 -10.45 -4.41
C ASP A 90 -9.82 -10.87 -5.89
N ALA A 91 -9.52 -9.93 -6.80
CA ALA A 91 -9.71 -10.14 -8.23
C ALA A 91 -8.41 -10.07 -9.08
N SER A 92 -7.23 -9.93 -8.46
CA SER A 92 -5.96 -10.03 -9.19
C SER A 92 -5.59 -11.49 -9.47
N LEU A 93 -5.13 -11.76 -10.69
CA LEU A 93 -4.75 -13.12 -11.12
C LEU A 93 -3.46 -13.65 -10.49
N CYS A 94 -2.59 -12.78 -9.98
CA CYS A 94 -1.31 -13.17 -9.40
C CYS A 94 -0.93 -12.32 -8.17
N GLY A 95 0.13 -12.75 -7.49
CA GLY A 95 0.61 -12.13 -6.25
C GLY A 95 1.07 -10.67 -6.39
N LEU A 96 1.36 -10.18 -7.60
CA LEU A 96 1.77 -8.78 -7.79
C LEU A 96 0.64 -7.82 -7.42
N GLY A 97 -0.57 -8.03 -7.95
CA GLY A 97 -1.73 -7.18 -7.65
C GLY A 97 -2.14 -7.26 -6.18
N GLN A 98 -2.08 -8.46 -5.60
CA GLN A 98 -2.34 -8.68 -4.17
C GLN A 98 -1.32 -7.97 -3.27
N THR A 99 -0.03 -8.00 -3.65
CA THR A 99 1.05 -7.35 -2.89
C THR A 99 0.99 -5.83 -3.01
N ALA A 100 0.66 -5.30 -4.19
CA ALA A 100 0.45 -3.87 -4.38
C ALA A 100 -0.71 -3.35 -3.49
N ALA A 101 -1.79 -4.13 -3.40
CA ALA A 101 -2.91 -3.84 -2.51
C ALA A 101 -2.50 -3.86 -1.02
N SER A 102 -1.83 -4.93 -0.59
CA SER A 102 -1.51 -5.12 0.82
C SER A 102 -0.59 -4.02 1.36
N ALA A 103 0.38 -3.55 0.57
CA ALA A 103 1.28 -2.46 0.97
C ALA A 103 0.52 -1.17 1.31
N VAL A 104 -0.49 -0.82 0.52
CA VAL A 104 -1.32 0.38 0.74
C VAL A 104 -2.28 0.18 1.90
N LEU A 105 -3.00 -0.95 1.94
CA LEU A 105 -3.96 -1.24 3.00
C LEU A 105 -3.29 -1.34 4.37
N SER A 106 -2.09 -1.92 4.45
CA SER A 106 -1.32 -1.97 5.70
C SER A 106 -0.90 -0.57 6.16
N ALA A 107 -0.50 0.30 5.22
CA ALA A 107 -0.13 1.66 5.56
C ALA A 107 -1.33 2.46 6.07
N ILE A 108 -2.51 2.32 5.47
CA ILE A 108 -3.75 2.93 5.96
C ILE A 108 -4.08 2.46 7.38
N LYS A 109 -3.91 1.16 7.65
CA LYS A 109 -4.16 0.59 8.98
C LYS A 109 -3.19 1.11 10.04
N LEU A 110 -1.92 1.28 9.69
CA LEU A 110 -0.86 1.68 10.63
C LEU A 110 -0.78 3.20 10.83
N TRP A 111 -1.03 3.98 9.79
CA TRP A 111 -0.89 5.44 9.75
C TRP A 111 -2.09 6.12 9.10
N PRO A 112 -3.31 5.97 9.65
CA PRO A 112 -4.52 6.55 9.07
C PRO A 112 -4.44 8.09 8.92
N GLU A 113 -3.69 8.76 9.78
CA GLU A 113 -3.45 10.21 9.74
C GLU A 113 -2.72 10.66 8.47
N MET A 114 -1.92 9.80 7.85
CA MET A 114 -1.22 10.09 6.60
C MET A 114 -2.18 10.29 5.42
N PHE A 115 -3.38 9.70 5.52
CA PHE A 115 -4.40 9.71 4.48
C PHE A 115 -5.54 10.70 4.78
N GLY A 116 -5.47 11.39 5.92
CA GLY A 116 -6.41 12.45 6.29
C GLY A 116 -6.00 13.81 5.72
N ARG A 117 -6.97 14.71 5.50
CA ARG A 117 -6.65 16.12 5.18
C ARG A 117 -5.88 16.74 6.34
N ILE A 118 -4.69 17.27 6.06
CA ILE A 118 -4.05 18.24 6.94
C ILE A 118 -4.97 19.47 6.94
N LYS A 119 -5.64 19.75 8.06
CA LYS A 119 -6.31 21.04 8.21
C LYS A 119 -5.22 22.11 8.12
N ALA A 120 -5.31 22.99 7.12
CA ALA A 120 -4.56 24.24 7.17
C ALA A 120 -5.03 24.98 8.42
N GLU A 121 -4.15 25.16 9.38
CA GLU A 121 -4.37 26.14 10.45
C GLU A 121 -4.47 27.51 9.75
N GLY A 122 -5.62 28.15 9.91
CA GLY A 122 -5.89 29.49 9.40
C GLY A 122 -5.27 30.56 10.25
#